data_AF-A0A7W1EES1-F1
#
_entry.id   AF-A0A7W1EES1-F1
#
_cell.length_a   1.000
_cell.length_b   1.000
_cell.length_c   1.000
_cell.angle_alpha   90.00
_cell.angle_beta   90.00
_cell.angle_gamma   90.00
#
_symmetry.space_group_name_H-M   'P 1'
#
loop_
_entity.id
_entity.type
_entity.pdbx_description
1 polymer ?
#
loop_
_entity_poly.entity_id
_entity_poly.type
_entity_poly.pdbx_seq_one_letter_code
_entity_poly.pdbx_strand_id
1 'polypeptide(L)'
;MISPKNRQIALDWLKAFNTKDLEGLLHLYDNNAEHYSPKLKVRLPETKGLIKGKDALRSWWKDAFDRLPTLHYRLVSCQLDIVV
;
A
#
# COMPACT_ATOMS: atom_id res chain seq x y z
N MET A 1 -7.16 -21.99 3.22
CA MET A 1 -7.57 -20.97 4.21
C MET A 1 -6.48 -19.91 4.28
N ILE A 2 -6.83 -18.62 4.25
CA ILE A 2 -5.84 -17.55 4.48
C ILE A 2 -5.25 -17.72 5.88
N SER A 3 -3.92 -17.62 5.99
CA SER A 3 -3.25 -17.56 7.29
C SER A 3 -3.87 -16.45 8.15
N PRO A 4 -4.27 -16.71 9.41
CA PRO A 4 -4.79 -15.68 10.31
C PRO A 4 -3.90 -14.42 10.37
N LYS A 5 -2.58 -14.61 10.26
CA LYS A 5 -1.59 -13.53 10.19
C LYS A 5 -1.76 -12.65 8.96
N ASN A 6 -1.94 -13.24 7.78
CA ASN A 6 -2.07 -12.48 6.52
C ASN A 6 -3.40 -11.71 6.48
N ARG A 7 -4.47 -12.30 7.02
CA ARG A 7 -5.74 -11.59 7.18
C ARG A 7 -5.59 -10.39 8.12
N GLN A 8 -4.85 -10.54 9.22
CA GLN A 8 -4.60 -9.43 10.15
C GLN A 8 -3.83 -8.29 9.48
N ILE A 9 -2.75 -8.60 8.74
CA ILE A 9 -1.98 -7.59 7.99
C ILE A 9 -2.88 -6.82 7.02
N ALA A 10 -3.79 -7.49 6.31
CA ALA A 10 -4.73 -6.82 5.40
C ALA A 10 -5.70 -5.88 6.13
N LEU A 11 -6.19 -6.27 7.31
CA LEU A 11 -7.05 -5.43 8.13
C LEU A 11 -6.32 -4.22 8.70
N ASP A 12 -5.08 -4.42 9.16
CA ASP A 12 -4.23 -3.35 9.69
C ASP A 12 -3.89 -2.35 8.59
N TRP A 13 -3.60 -2.84 7.38
CA TRP A 13 -3.36 -2.00 6.20
C TRP A 13 -4.58 -1.14 5.87
N LEU A 14 -5.77 -1.75 5.82
CA LEU A 14 -7.02 -1.02 5.56
C LEU A 14 -7.31 0.02 6.63
N LYS A 15 -7.12 -0.32 7.90
CA LYS A 15 -7.29 0.60 9.02
C LYS A 15 -6.35 1.79 8.86
N ALA A 16 -5.04 1.55 8.73
CA ALA A 16 -4.04 2.59 8.61
C ALA A 16 -4.31 3.49 7.39
N PHE A 17 -4.66 2.91 6.25
CA PHE A 17 -4.98 3.68 5.05
C PHE A 17 -6.21 4.57 5.25
N ASN A 18 -7.31 4.01 5.75
CA ASN A 18 -8.58 4.74 5.91
C ASN A 18 -8.51 5.84 6.97
N THR A 19 -7.67 5.68 7.99
CA THR A 19 -7.39 6.72 9.00
C THR A 19 -6.28 7.68 8.58
N LYS A 20 -5.70 7.51 7.38
CA LYS A 20 -4.54 8.29 6.88
C LYS A 20 -3.33 8.22 7.82
N ASP A 21 -3.17 7.11 8.53
CA ASP A 21 -2.03 6.84 9.38
C ASP A 21 -0.85 6.36 8.53
N LEU A 22 -0.07 7.33 8.05
CA LEU A 22 1.07 7.07 7.16
C LEU A 22 2.14 6.20 7.83
N GLU A 23 2.46 6.45 9.09
CA GLU A 23 3.52 5.72 9.78
C GLU A 23 3.07 4.30 10.16
N GLY A 24 1.81 4.14 10.58
CA GLY A 24 1.21 2.82 10.78
C GLY A 24 1.17 2.01 9.48
N LEU A 25 0.87 2.65 8.35
CA LEU A 25 0.88 2.01 7.03
C LEU A 25 2.28 1.53 6.66
N LEU A 26 3.29 2.40 6.79
CA LEU A 26 4.69 2.10 6.45
C LEU A 26 5.33 1.06 7.38
N HIS A 27 4.85 0.93 8.62
CA HIS A 27 5.30 -0.12 9.54
C HIS A 27 5.05 -1.52 8.96
N LEU A 28 3.96 -1.70 8.21
CA LEU A 28 3.60 -2.98 7.60
C LEU A 28 4.51 -3.38 6.41
N TYR A 29 5.35 -2.46 5.94
CA TYR A 29 6.27 -2.70 4.82
C TYR A 29 7.68 -3.04 5.33
N ASP A 30 8.37 -3.90 4.58
CA ASP A 30 9.80 -4.11 4.73
C ASP A 30 10.60 -2.86 4.30
N ASN A 31 11.81 -2.67 4.82
CA ASN A 31 12.68 -1.55 4.44
C ASN A 31 13.07 -1.58 2.96
N ASN A 32 13.07 -2.76 2.34
CA ASN A 32 13.38 -2.97 0.93
C ASN A 32 12.12 -3.22 0.08
N ALA A 33 10.93 -2.95 0.61
CA ALA A 33 9.69 -3.19 -0.12
C ALA A 33 9.65 -2.46 -1.46
N GLU A 34 9.18 -3.16 -2.48
CA GLU A 34 9.00 -2.63 -3.83
C GLU A 34 7.50 -2.45 -4.10
N HIS A 35 7.13 -1.31 -4.64
CA HIS A 35 5.76 -1.02 -5.01
C HIS A 35 5.67 -0.64 -6.47
N TYR A 36 4.87 -1.43 -7.19
CA TYR A 36 4.54 -1.17 -8.57
C TYR A 36 3.12 -0.59 -8.68
N SER A 37 2.97 0.48 -9.45
CA SER A 37 1.65 1.04 -9.77
C SER A 37 1.59 1.58 -11.19
N PRO A 38 0.57 1.26 -11.99
CA PRO A 38 0.31 1.96 -13.24
C PRO A 38 0.13 3.47 -13.04
N LYS A 39 -0.40 3.89 -11.88
CA LYS A 39 -0.53 5.31 -11.53
C LYS A 39 0.82 5.99 -11.32
N LEU A 40 1.84 5.24 -10.87
CA LEU A 40 3.22 5.75 -10.80
C LEU A 40 3.77 6.00 -12.21
N LYS A 41 3.54 5.10 -13.18
CA LYS A 41 3.99 5.33 -14.57
C LYS A 41 3.44 6.62 -15.18
N VAL A 42 2.19 6.95 -14.86
CA VAL A 42 1.53 8.15 -15.38
C VAL A 42 2.03 9.42 -14.67
N ARG A 43 2.33 9.35 -13.36
CA ARG A 43 2.68 10.52 -12.55
C ARG A 43 4.18 10.78 -12.42
N LEU A 44 4.96 9.73 -12.35
CA LEU A 44 6.42 9.73 -12.21
C LEU A 44 7.01 8.78 -13.27
N PRO A 45 7.01 9.17 -14.56
CA PRO A 45 7.44 8.31 -15.66
C PRO A 45 8.87 7.76 -15.48
N GLU A 46 9.74 8.51 -14.82
CA GLU A 46 11.13 8.16 -14.48
C GLU A 46 11.23 6.92 -13.58
N THR A 47 10.23 6.67 -12.74
CA THR A 47 10.17 5.48 -11.87
C THR A 47 9.88 4.21 -12.67
N LYS A 48 9.45 4.34 -13.93
CA LYS A 48 8.91 3.24 -14.75
C LYS A 48 7.81 2.45 -14.03
N GLY A 49 7.13 3.10 -13.08
CA GLY A 49 6.06 2.51 -12.28
C GLY A 49 6.53 1.77 -11.04
N LEU A 50 7.83 1.69 -10.75
CA LEU A 50 8.39 0.94 -9.63
C LEU A 50 9.14 1.89 -8.69
N ILE A 51 8.77 1.86 -7.42
CA ILE A 51 9.50 2.55 -6.35
C ILE A 51 9.95 1.54 -5.30
N LYS A 52 11.08 1.83 -4.66
CA LYS A 52 11.69 0.93 -3.66
C LYS A 52 12.02 1.68 -2.39
N GLY A 53 11.74 1.01 -1.27
CA GLY A 53 12.10 1.47 0.06
C GLY A 53 11.06 2.40 0.70
N LYS A 54 11.16 2.50 2.03
CA LYS A 54 10.17 3.22 2.85
C LYS A 54 10.05 4.70 2.54
N ASP A 55 11.14 5.37 2.18
CA ASP A 55 11.10 6.81 1.89
C ASP A 55 10.36 7.12 0.60
N ALA A 56 10.56 6.30 -0.43
CA ALA A 56 9.82 6.42 -1.69
C ALA A 56 8.34 6.08 -1.47
N LEU A 57 8.04 5.02 -0.72
CA LEU A 57 6.68 4.67 -0.31
C LEU A 57 6.01 5.78 0.49
N ARG A 58 6.73 6.38 1.45
CA ARG A 58 6.23 7.49 2.29
C ARG A 58 5.80 8.66 1.42
N SER A 59 6.65 9.05 0.49
CA SER A 59 6.40 10.16 -0.43
C SER A 59 5.16 9.88 -1.29
N TRP A 60 5.05 8.66 -1.83
CA TRP A 60 3.92 8.24 -2.66
C TRP A 60 2.58 8.20 -1.90
N TRP A 61 2.56 7.61 -0.71
CA TRP A 61 1.33 7.47 0.08
C TRP A 61 0.86 8.80 0.66
N LYS A 62 1.79 9.65 1.13
CA LYS A 62 1.46 11.01 1.58
C LYS A 62 0.75 11.80 0.48
N ASP A 63 1.35 11.82 -0.70
CA ASP A 63 0.81 12.47 -1.88
C ASP A 63 -0.52 11.83 -2.34
N ALA A 64 -0.74 10.53 -2.13
CA ALA A 64 -2.06 9.92 -2.33
C ALA A 64 -3.12 10.44 -1.35
N PHE A 65 -2.80 10.59 -0.06
CA PHE A 65 -3.71 11.11 0.95
C PHE A 65 -4.06 12.59 0.75
N ASP A 66 -3.09 13.40 0.32
CA ASP A 66 -3.29 14.82 0.06
C ASP A 66 -4.22 15.06 -1.14
N ARG A 67 -4.07 14.25 -2.21
CA ARG A 67 -4.88 14.39 -3.43
C ARG A 67 -6.28 13.81 -3.32
N LEU A 68 -6.45 12.74 -2.54
CA LEU A 68 -7.70 12.00 -2.42
C LEU A 68 -8.12 11.92 -0.95
N PRO A 69 -8.46 13.06 -0.32
CA PRO A 69 -8.71 13.12 1.12
C PRO A 69 -9.98 12.36 1.56
N THR A 70 -10.88 12.04 0.63
CA THR A 70 -12.11 11.28 0.91
C THR A 70 -12.00 9.81 0.53
N LEU A 71 -10.82 9.36 0.08
CA LEU A 71 -10.61 7.98 -0.32
C LEU A 71 -10.74 7.06 0.90
N HIS A 72 -11.64 6.10 0.79
CA HIS A 72 -11.87 5.10 1.83
C HIS A 72 -12.07 3.73 1.18
N TYR A 73 -11.28 2.76 1.59
CA TYR A 73 -11.38 1.38 1.12
C TYR A 73 -12.37 0.59 1.97
N ARG A 74 -13.17 -0.23 1.29
CA ARG A 74 -14.03 -1.24 1.92
C ARG A 74 -13.48 -2.62 1.58
N LEU A 75 -13.28 -3.46 2.59
CA LEU A 75 -12.90 -4.85 2.37
C LEU A 75 -14.04 -5.59 1.65
N VAL A 76 -13.77 -6.10 0.44
CA VAL A 76 -14.71 -6.93 -0.32
C VAL A 76 -14.32 -8.40 -0.21
N SER A 77 -13.05 -8.71 -0.47
CA SER A 77 -12.48 -10.05 -0.37
C SER A 77 -10.98 -9.92 -0.08
N CYS A 78 -10.43 -10.89 0.65
CA CYS A 78 -8.99 -11.08 0.80
C CYS A 78 -8.72 -12.50 0.34
N GLN A 79 -7.73 -12.70 -0.53
CA GLN A 79 -7.41 -14.01 -1.10
C GLN A 79 -5.88 -14.19 -1.11
N LEU A 80 -5.45 -15.43 -0.93
CA LEU A 80 -4.08 -15.87 -1.20
C LEU A 80 -4.22 -17.02 -2.18
N ASP A 81 -3.57 -16.90 -3.32
CA ASP A 81 -3.49 -17.98 -4.29
C ASP A 81 -2.08 -18.58 -4.28
N ILE A 82 -1.98 -19.89 -4.48
CA ILE A 82 -0.70 -20.56 -4.61
C ILE A 82 -0.45 -20.69 -6.12
N VAL A 83 0.52 -19.93 -6.61
CA VAL A 83 1.03 -20.13 -7.97
C VAL A 83 2.12 -21.21 -7.88
N VAL A 84 1.83 -22.39 -8.43
CA VAL A 84 2.82 -23.46 -8.66
C VAL A 84 3.57 -23.20 -9.96
#